data_AF-A0A2N1E3E1-F1
#
_entry.id   AF-A0A2N1E3E1-F1
#
_cell.length_a   1.000
_cell.length_b   1.000
_cell.length_c   1.000
_cell.angle_alpha   90.00
_cell.angle_beta   90.00
_cell.angle_gamma   90.00
#
_symmetry.space_group_name_H-M   'P 1'
#
loop_
_entity.id
_entity.type
_entity.pdbx_description
1 polymer ?
#
loop_
_entity_poly.entity_id
_entity_poly.type
_entity_poly.pdbx_seq_one_letter_code
_entity_poly.pdbx_strand_id
1 'polypeptide(L)'
;MDIVTLENQAITEFLSIVNRQQSVLARIEDQITTQPIKPIENKYRRQGQKAKDKKANRGSSNNSLEIQSRSEDLREARLHEKIVEYPFLLHTPELYAGELLLNSIIDELALPNKRRADFAFISGQNQVIKISLVEIKRASDKVFKDNAQKTEFSNKAKKWISQVEEWRDSFASEDRKKSLLLSLKPLFKNYPVPLLTLADNVARETQIEIDYILIAGNEKIDTPKRQHLVDSLYLENDILLMPYPEMIEHVKRHPRPKHMISIWATGVHVKTSSPSLPHFGDLNEDPLGVKMAGLGMNHFDTSRRRTCFHPETLREIFYRSAGACEIPGCGVRIVSSDGVQGHLTPIYNNFPERSTLPFEALLWREHTALLCGNHIAAFNEGEISTLGNCHFLKEKLQHKSPYRAHLDHELMEFMIALTNRVATKFLTIANCSETESTLFAKEITQWIKSISSMPVDIRQFYQEIVVHYFKNGKPTRGKHTESKLLNSLPYYYLTKARLLRKNPETLEIEPTMLDELKKTNNLSDIYRAFTYYNMLHRNGHSFHY
;
A
#
# COMPACT_ATOMS: atom_id res chain seq x y z
N MET A 1 -6.30 5.02 26.02
CA MET A 1 -4.92 4.70 25.59
C MET A 1 -4.67 3.27 26.04
N ASP A 2 -4.52 2.33 25.10
CA ASP A 2 -3.69 1.09 25.18
C ASP A 2 -3.91 0.19 23.92
N ILE A 3 -3.27 0.48 22.76
CA ILE A 3 -2.86 -0.56 21.78
C ILE A 3 -1.32 -0.61 21.92
N VAL A 4 -0.82 -1.71 22.48
CA VAL A 4 -0.53 -1.67 23.93
C VAL A 4 0.61 -0.68 24.28
N THR A 5 0.23 0.47 24.88
CA THR A 5 0.83 1.80 25.16
C THR A 5 1.70 2.34 24.02
N LEU A 6 1.07 2.33 22.84
CA LEU A 6 1.44 2.78 21.50
C LEU A 6 2.75 2.18 21.00
N GLU A 7 2.60 1.00 20.41
CA GLU A 7 3.09 -0.25 20.99
C GLU A 7 4.43 -0.12 21.75
N ASN A 8 4.23 0.19 23.04
CA ASN A 8 5.13 0.64 24.10
C ASN A 8 6.20 1.66 23.70
N GLN A 9 5.67 2.84 23.31
CA GLN A 9 6.31 4.04 22.77
C GLN A 9 7.19 3.74 21.56
N ALA A 10 6.55 3.17 20.53
CA ALA A 10 7.14 2.51 19.35
C ALA A 10 8.49 1.91 19.72
N ILE A 11 8.31 0.95 20.62
CA ILE A 11 9.27 0.21 21.43
C ILE A 11 10.48 1.08 21.76
N THR A 12 10.24 1.92 22.79
CA THR A 12 11.01 3.05 23.35
C THR A 12 11.89 3.78 22.32
N GLU A 13 11.18 4.32 21.34
CA GLU A 13 11.59 5.12 20.19
C GLU A 13 12.66 4.45 19.33
N PHE A 14 12.24 3.28 18.85
CA PHE A 14 13.04 2.34 18.07
C PHE A 14 14.38 2.05 18.78
N LEU A 15 14.23 1.87 20.10
CA LEU A 15 15.21 1.82 21.18
C LEU A 15 16.37 2.81 20.99
N SER A 16 15.98 4.08 21.12
CA SER A 16 16.74 5.33 20.95
C SER A 16 17.55 5.39 19.64
N ILE A 17 16.83 5.09 18.55
CA ILE A 17 17.30 5.08 17.16
C ILE A 17 18.61 4.29 17.08
N VAL A 18 18.46 3.08 17.61
CA VAL A 18 19.44 2.01 17.72
C VAL A 18 20.73 2.47 18.43
N ASN A 19 20.52 2.99 19.65
CA ASN A 19 21.46 3.33 20.74
C ASN A 19 22.85 3.89 20.35
N ARG A 20 22.87 5.21 20.21
CA ARG A 20 23.96 6.15 19.89
C ARG A 20 24.98 6.38 21.04
N GLN A 21 26.29 6.26 20.77
CA GLN A 21 27.32 7.29 21.08
C GLN A 21 28.43 7.18 20.02
N GLN A 22 28.84 8.31 19.42
CA GLN A 22 30.28 8.47 19.19
C GLN A 22 30.90 8.47 20.58
N SER A 23 31.65 7.42 20.93
CA SER A 23 32.35 7.37 22.21
C SER A 23 33.39 8.47 22.27
N VAL A 24 33.75 8.89 23.48
CA VAL A 24 34.94 9.74 23.71
C VAL A 24 36.21 9.07 23.11
N LEU A 25 36.20 7.75 22.84
CA LEU A 25 37.28 7.05 22.14
C LEU A 25 37.35 7.30 20.63
N ALA A 26 36.27 7.64 19.92
CA ALA A 26 36.36 8.16 18.56
C ALA A 26 36.96 9.59 18.53
N ARG A 27 36.74 10.37 19.62
CA ARG A 27 37.44 11.66 19.88
C ARG A 27 38.90 11.46 20.28
N ILE A 28 39.25 10.33 20.92
CA ILE A 28 40.62 10.00 21.34
C ILE A 28 41.39 9.30 20.22
N GLU A 29 40.81 8.42 19.42
CA GLU A 29 41.48 7.79 18.27
C GLU A 29 41.75 8.81 17.16
N ASP A 30 40.86 9.76 16.87
CA ASP A 30 41.20 10.88 15.97
C ASP A 30 42.32 11.78 16.55
N GLN A 31 42.43 11.89 17.89
CA GLN A 31 43.51 12.61 18.59
C GLN A 31 44.81 11.80 18.75
N ILE A 32 44.75 10.46 18.85
CA ILE A 32 45.89 9.54 18.98
C ILE A 32 46.47 9.21 17.60
N THR A 33 45.62 9.14 16.55
CA THR A 33 46.08 8.97 15.16
C THR A 33 46.86 10.20 14.67
N THR A 34 46.83 11.32 15.41
CA THR A 34 47.64 12.52 15.13
C THR A 34 48.80 12.77 16.08
N GLN A 35 49.09 11.90 17.07
CA GLN A 35 50.34 12.01 17.84
C GLN A 35 51.07 10.67 18.00
N PRO A 36 52.17 10.45 17.25
CA PRO A 36 53.01 9.29 17.49
C PRO A 36 53.83 9.50 18.77
N ILE A 37 53.45 8.79 19.83
CA ILE A 37 54.31 8.60 21.01
C ILE A 37 55.47 7.69 20.58
N LYS A 38 56.70 8.23 20.59
CA LYS A 38 57.94 7.51 20.28
C LYS A 38 58.31 6.55 21.41
N PRO A 39 58.43 5.23 21.17
CA PRO A 39 59.25 4.37 22.00
C PRO A 39 60.70 4.42 21.49
N ILE A 40 61.62 4.53 22.44
CA ILE A 40 63.06 4.47 22.19
C ILE A 40 63.41 3.02 21.83
N GLU A 41 63.76 2.76 20.58
CA GLU A 41 64.25 1.47 20.10
C GLU A 41 65.70 1.54 19.59
N ASN A 42 66.44 0.48 19.92
CA ASN A 42 67.88 0.29 19.74
C ASN A 42 68.34 0.34 18.25
N LYS A 43 69.42 1.07 17.98
CA LYS A 43 69.90 1.46 16.63
C LYS A 43 70.22 0.27 15.70
N TYR A 44 70.61 -0.88 16.27
CA TYR A 44 71.00 -2.07 15.50
C TYR A 44 69.80 -2.87 14.97
N ARG A 45 68.66 -2.86 15.69
CA ARG A 45 67.42 -3.52 15.24
C ARG A 45 66.84 -2.82 14.00
N ARG A 46 67.03 -1.49 13.91
CA ARG A 46 66.61 -0.64 12.80
C ARG A 46 67.33 -0.91 11.47
N GLN A 47 68.58 -1.36 11.50
CA GLN A 47 69.31 -1.71 10.27
C GLN A 47 68.99 -3.13 9.79
N GLY A 48 68.73 -4.07 10.71
CA GLY A 48 68.25 -5.42 10.38
C GLY A 48 66.83 -5.46 9.81
N GLN A 49 65.92 -4.61 10.30
CA GLN A 49 64.55 -4.51 9.79
C GLN A 49 64.50 -3.87 8.39
N LYS A 50 65.27 -2.80 8.14
CA LYS A 50 65.29 -2.10 6.83
C LYS A 50 65.75 -2.99 5.66
N ALA A 51 66.54 -4.03 5.93
CA ALA A 51 66.95 -5.01 4.92
C ALA A 51 65.87 -6.06 4.63
N LYS A 52 65.01 -6.38 5.62
CA LYS A 52 63.86 -7.29 5.47
C LYS A 52 62.63 -6.58 4.88
N ASP A 53 62.38 -5.33 5.25
CA ASP A 53 61.22 -4.55 4.79
C ASP A 53 61.34 -4.11 3.32
N LYS A 54 62.56 -4.00 2.77
CA LYS A 54 62.76 -3.76 1.32
C LYS A 54 62.40 -4.97 0.44
N LYS A 55 62.28 -6.18 1.02
CA LYS A 55 61.85 -7.40 0.30
C LYS A 55 60.40 -7.81 0.59
N ALA A 56 59.78 -7.30 1.65
CA ALA A 56 58.40 -7.66 2.02
C ALA A 56 57.31 -6.68 1.50
N ASN A 57 57.64 -5.42 1.20
CA ASN A 57 56.66 -4.41 0.75
C ASN A 57 56.42 -4.38 -0.77
N ARG A 58 56.07 -5.52 -1.37
CA ARG A 58 55.41 -5.58 -2.68
C ARG A 58 54.05 -6.29 -2.67
N GLY A 59 53.45 -6.51 -1.50
CA GLY A 59 52.12 -7.12 -1.44
C GLY A 59 51.30 -6.70 -0.22
N SER A 60 50.08 -6.25 -0.52
CA SER A 60 48.89 -6.22 0.34
C SER A 60 48.78 -5.11 1.40
N SER A 61 48.07 -4.04 1.01
CA SER A 61 47.36 -3.13 1.92
C SER A 61 45.85 -3.24 1.66
N ASN A 62 45.20 -4.32 2.10
CA ASN A 62 43.73 -4.47 1.99
C ASN A 62 43.00 -4.78 3.32
N ASN A 63 43.71 -4.98 4.44
CA ASN A 63 43.07 -5.44 5.68
C ASN A 63 42.28 -4.35 6.44
N SER A 64 42.39 -3.06 6.10
CA SER A 64 41.64 -2.00 6.79
C SER A 64 40.22 -1.80 6.25
N LEU A 65 39.97 -2.11 4.98
CA LEU A 65 38.66 -1.99 4.33
C LEU A 65 37.72 -3.14 4.70
N GLU A 66 38.23 -4.38 4.83
CA GLU A 66 37.43 -5.56 5.21
C GLU A 66 36.93 -5.52 6.66
N ILE A 67 37.72 -4.98 7.58
CA ILE A 67 37.32 -4.85 8.99
C ILE A 67 36.26 -3.75 9.14
N GLN A 68 36.39 -2.66 8.37
CA GLN A 68 35.38 -1.60 8.33
C GLN A 68 34.07 -2.13 7.73
N SER A 69 34.07 -2.73 6.53
CA SER A 69 32.86 -3.26 5.87
C SER A 69 32.12 -4.27 6.75
N ARG A 70 32.84 -5.20 7.39
CA ARG A 70 32.26 -6.19 8.30
C ARG A 70 31.61 -5.55 9.53
N SER A 71 32.13 -4.43 10.02
CA SER A 71 31.51 -3.67 11.12
C SER A 71 30.30 -2.83 10.67
N GLU A 72 30.25 -2.44 9.39
CA GLU A 72 29.13 -1.71 8.79
C GLU A 72 27.92 -2.64 8.64
N ASP A 73 28.12 -3.84 8.10
CA ASP A 73 27.09 -4.86 7.86
C ASP A 73 26.41 -5.30 9.16
N LEU A 74 27.18 -5.45 10.24
CA LEU A 74 26.67 -5.88 11.56
C LEU A 74 25.70 -4.88 12.21
N ARG A 75 25.75 -3.59 11.84
CA ARG A 75 24.82 -2.58 12.39
C ARG A 75 23.54 -2.45 11.58
N GLU A 76 23.63 -2.63 10.26
CA GLU A 76 22.47 -2.72 9.38
C GLU A 76 21.66 -3.98 9.69
N ALA A 77 22.33 -5.12 9.88
CA ALA A 77 21.70 -6.37 10.31
C ALA A 77 20.89 -6.23 11.62
N ARG A 78 21.38 -5.45 12.59
CA ARG A 78 20.63 -5.20 13.84
C ARG A 78 19.37 -4.38 13.65
N LEU A 79 19.38 -3.41 12.72
CA LEU A 79 18.19 -2.64 12.36
C LEU A 79 17.14 -3.57 11.76
N HIS A 80 17.58 -4.40 10.82
CA HIS A 80 16.77 -5.41 10.15
C HIS A 80 16.11 -6.36 11.14
N GLU A 81 16.91 -6.98 12.01
CA GLU A 81 16.44 -7.94 13.03
C GLU A 81 15.34 -7.33 13.92
N LYS A 82 15.45 -6.05 14.28
CA LYS A 82 14.46 -5.38 15.12
C LYS A 82 13.14 -5.13 14.41
N ILE A 83 13.16 -4.85 13.11
CA ILE A 83 11.94 -4.76 12.30
C ILE A 83 11.32 -6.15 12.14
N VAL A 84 12.12 -7.21 11.97
CA VAL A 84 11.61 -8.60 11.94
C VAL A 84 10.95 -8.99 13.26
N GLU A 85 11.55 -8.63 14.40
CA GLU A 85 10.98 -8.86 15.74
C GLU A 85 9.68 -8.08 15.97
N TYR A 86 9.62 -6.85 15.47
CA TYR A 86 8.48 -5.95 15.65
C TYR A 86 8.02 -5.34 14.31
N PRO A 87 7.29 -6.09 13.47
CA PRO A 87 7.00 -5.70 12.09
C PRO A 87 6.19 -4.41 11.95
N PHE A 88 5.41 -4.05 12.97
CA PHE A 88 4.65 -2.81 12.98
C PHE A 88 5.55 -1.55 12.95
N LEU A 89 6.83 -1.66 13.34
CA LEU A 89 7.81 -0.56 13.37
C LEU A 89 8.15 -0.03 11.97
N LEU A 90 7.97 -0.84 10.93
CA LEU A 90 8.13 -0.38 9.56
C LEU A 90 6.88 0.39 9.11
N HIS A 91 7.00 1.68 8.82
CA HIS A 91 5.90 2.43 8.21
C HIS A 91 5.61 1.90 6.81
N THR A 92 4.33 1.83 6.45
CA THR A 92 3.87 1.33 5.14
C THR A 92 3.01 2.41 4.50
N PRO A 93 3.63 3.41 3.85
CA PRO A 93 2.93 4.55 3.27
C PRO A 93 2.16 4.18 1.99
N GLU A 94 1.27 5.07 1.57
CA GLU A 94 0.64 5.05 0.24
C GLU A 94 -0.18 3.79 -0.09
N LEU A 95 -0.68 3.05 0.91
CA LEU A 95 -1.37 1.77 0.69
C LEU A 95 -2.63 1.91 -0.17
N TYR A 96 -2.78 1.01 -1.15
CA TYR A 96 -4.02 0.95 -1.94
C TYR A 96 -5.17 0.45 -1.10
N ALA A 97 -6.31 1.12 -1.25
CA ALA A 97 -7.51 0.99 -0.41
C ALA A 97 -7.24 1.01 1.10
N GLY A 98 -6.11 1.58 1.52
CA GLY A 98 -5.74 1.66 2.92
C GLY A 98 -5.32 0.33 3.54
N GLU A 99 -5.04 -0.73 2.76
CA GLU A 99 -4.78 -2.05 3.32
C GLU A 99 -3.55 -2.77 2.73
N LEU A 100 -2.87 -3.53 3.60
CA LEU A 100 -1.78 -4.42 3.24
C LEU A 100 -2.32 -5.79 2.85
N LEU A 101 -1.78 -6.37 1.77
CA LEU A 101 -2.04 -7.76 1.43
C LEU A 101 -1.62 -8.66 2.60
N LEU A 102 -2.60 -9.42 3.10
CA LEU A 102 -2.44 -10.34 4.24
C LEU A 102 -1.94 -9.67 5.54
N ASN A 103 -2.05 -8.34 5.66
CA ASN A 103 -1.44 -7.55 6.74
C ASN A 103 0.03 -7.95 7.00
N SER A 104 0.81 -8.10 5.94
CA SER A 104 2.17 -8.65 6.03
C SER A 104 3.24 -7.76 5.40
N ILE A 105 4.46 -7.89 5.94
CA ILE A 105 5.70 -7.41 5.34
C ILE A 105 6.51 -8.63 4.91
N ILE A 106 7.10 -8.54 3.72
CA ILE A 106 7.99 -9.55 3.15
C ILE A 106 9.42 -9.20 3.57
N ASP A 107 10.05 -10.16 4.22
CA ASP A 107 11.44 -10.10 4.63
C ASP A 107 12.37 -10.49 3.47
N GLU A 108 13.36 -9.64 3.20
CA GLU A 108 14.46 -9.93 2.27
C GLU A 108 13.99 -10.39 0.87
N LEU A 109 13.22 -9.56 0.17
CA LEU A 109 12.68 -9.92 -1.14
C LEU A 109 13.79 -9.96 -2.20
N ALA A 110 14.02 -11.15 -2.75
CA ALA A 110 14.91 -11.33 -3.90
C ALA A 110 14.30 -10.69 -5.16
N LEU A 111 15.09 -9.84 -5.82
CA LEU A 111 14.69 -9.13 -7.02
C LEU A 111 15.20 -9.86 -8.28
N PRO A 112 14.51 -9.76 -9.44
CA PRO A 112 14.93 -10.39 -10.69
C PRO A 112 16.32 -9.99 -11.18
N ASN A 113 16.84 -8.85 -10.73
CA ASN A 113 18.17 -8.33 -11.07
C ASN A 113 19.29 -8.88 -10.14
N LYS A 114 19.04 -9.97 -9.40
CA LYS A 114 19.95 -10.58 -8.40
C LYS A 114 20.28 -9.69 -7.20
N ARG A 115 19.58 -8.57 -7.03
CA ARG A 115 19.62 -7.77 -5.81
C ARG A 115 18.57 -8.26 -4.82
N ARG A 116 18.56 -7.68 -3.64
CA ARG A 116 17.63 -7.95 -2.56
C ARG A 116 17.18 -6.61 -1.99
N ALA A 117 15.88 -6.46 -1.78
CA ALA A 117 15.36 -5.39 -0.95
C ALA A 117 15.29 -5.88 0.49
N ASP A 118 15.62 -5.02 1.45
CA ASP A 118 15.59 -5.38 2.88
C ASP A 118 14.17 -5.80 3.30
N PHE A 119 13.17 -5.00 2.90
CA PHE A 119 11.77 -5.34 3.07
C PHE A 119 10.98 -5.04 1.80
N ALA A 120 9.83 -5.69 1.67
CA ALA A 120 8.81 -5.30 0.73
C ALA A 120 7.43 -5.43 1.35
N PHE A 121 6.48 -4.65 0.86
CA PHE A 121 5.08 -4.86 1.20
C PHE A 121 4.21 -4.69 -0.03
N ILE A 122 3.03 -5.30 0.02
CA ILE A 122 2.12 -5.35 -1.13
C ILE A 122 0.79 -4.74 -0.70
N SER A 123 0.27 -3.87 -1.55
CA SER A 123 -1.13 -3.45 -1.53
C SER A 123 -1.73 -3.63 -2.92
N GLY A 124 -3.04 -3.64 -3.04
CA GLY A 124 -3.69 -3.87 -4.32
C GLY A 124 -5.08 -3.27 -4.36
N GLN A 125 -5.57 -3.08 -5.58
CA GLN A 125 -6.95 -2.75 -5.88
C GLN A 125 -7.30 -3.38 -7.23
N ASN A 126 -8.23 -4.35 -7.23
CA ASN A 126 -8.63 -5.08 -8.43
C ASN A 126 -7.41 -5.76 -9.11
N GLN A 127 -7.15 -5.46 -10.40
CA GLN A 127 -6.02 -5.98 -11.19
C GLN A 127 -4.74 -5.15 -11.05
N VAL A 128 -4.76 -4.09 -10.23
CA VAL A 128 -3.59 -3.25 -9.96
C VAL A 128 -2.94 -3.75 -8.68
N ILE A 129 -1.67 -4.16 -8.76
CA ILE A 129 -0.87 -4.60 -7.62
C ILE A 129 0.30 -3.66 -7.48
N LYS A 130 0.46 -3.14 -6.27
CA LYS A 130 1.57 -2.28 -5.89
C LYS A 130 2.51 -3.00 -4.96
N ILE A 131 3.77 -3.10 -5.36
CA ILE A 131 4.85 -3.71 -4.60
C ILE A 131 5.80 -2.61 -4.17
N SER A 132 5.78 -2.24 -2.90
CA SER A 132 6.68 -1.23 -2.37
C SER A 132 7.96 -1.90 -1.89
N LEU A 133 9.10 -1.49 -2.44
CA LEU A 133 10.43 -1.96 -2.08
C LEU A 133 11.05 -0.99 -1.08
N VAL A 134 11.54 -1.53 0.03
CA VAL A 134 12.12 -0.75 1.12
C VAL A 134 13.58 -1.10 1.27
N GLU A 135 14.42 -0.07 1.20
CA GLU A 135 15.82 -0.13 1.60
C GLU A 135 15.98 0.59 2.94
N ILE A 136 16.62 -0.06 3.91
CA ILE A 136 16.99 0.55 5.18
C ILE A 136 18.49 0.83 5.19
N LYS A 137 18.88 1.98 5.73
CA LYS A 137 20.28 2.34 5.96
C LYS A 137 20.51 2.73 7.39
N ARG A 138 21.78 2.77 7.78
CA ARG A 138 22.20 3.08 9.15
C ARG A 138 21.62 4.40 9.63
N ALA A 139 21.04 4.39 10.83
CA ALA A 139 20.52 5.61 11.43
C ALA A 139 21.62 6.61 11.87
N SER A 140 22.86 6.14 12.07
CA SER A 140 23.99 6.98 12.48
C SER A 140 24.57 7.83 11.35
N ASP A 141 24.30 7.47 10.10
CA ASP A 141 24.86 8.15 8.95
C ASP A 141 24.08 9.45 8.64
N LYS A 142 24.80 10.48 8.24
CA LYS A 142 24.19 11.75 7.85
C LYS A 142 23.54 11.64 6.47
N VAL A 143 22.30 12.06 6.38
CA VAL A 143 21.53 12.20 5.16
C VAL A 143 21.81 13.55 4.52
N PHE A 144 21.88 14.60 5.34
CA PHE A 144 22.08 15.96 4.88
C PHE A 144 23.50 16.46 5.18
N LYS A 145 23.92 17.41 4.36
CA LYS A 145 25.13 18.19 4.55
C LYS A 145 24.73 19.66 4.44
N ASP A 146 24.84 20.35 5.57
CA ASP A 146 24.63 21.78 5.64
C ASP A 146 25.97 22.50 5.59
N ASN A 147 26.05 23.51 4.73
CA ASN A 147 27.11 24.50 4.68
C ASN A 147 26.49 25.90 4.72
N ALA A 148 27.29 26.93 5.02
CA ALA A 148 26.82 28.30 5.27
C ALA A 148 25.88 28.87 4.18
N GLN A 149 25.96 28.34 2.96
CA GLN A 149 25.16 28.79 1.82
C GLN A 149 24.15 27.75 1.29
N LYS A 150 24.32 26.45 1.56
CA LYS A 150 23.54 25.39 0.90
C LYS A 150 23.20 24.25 1.86
N THR A 151 22.12 23.55 1.56
CA THR A 151 21.82 22.23 2.12
C THR A 151 21.76 21.26 0.94
N GLU A 152 22.46 20.13 1.04
CA GLU A 152 22.47 19.08 0.03
C GLU A 152 22.42 17.69 0.68
N PHE A 153 22.12 16.66 -0.12
CA PHE A 153 22.33 15.28 0.31
C PHE A 153 23.83 15.02 0.52
N SER A 154 24.16 14.28 1.57
CA SER A 154 25.52 13.82 1.83
C SER A 154 26.00 12.87 0.72
N ASN A 155 27.32 12.68 0.59
CA ASN A 155 27.85 11.74 -0.40
C ASN A 155 27.40 10.29 -0.15
N LYS A 156 27.15 9.91 1.11
CA LYS A 156 26.58 8.59 1.44
C LYS A 156 25.12 8.51 0.98
N ALA A 157 24.31 9.51 1.31
CA ALA A 157 22.92 9.59 0.89
C ALA A 157 22.78 9.53 -0.64
N LYS A 158 23.62 10.27 -1.39
CA LYS A 158 23.66 10.21 -2.86
C LYS A 158 23.94 8.80 -3.39
N LYS A 159 24.81 8.02 -2.74
CA LYS A 159 25.07 6.62 -3.13
C LYS A 159 23.87 5.71 -2.90
N TRP A 160 23.18 5.86 -1.76
CA TRP A 160 21.98 5.06 -1.49
C TRP A 160 20.81 5.44 -2.40
N ILE A 161 20.63 6.73 -2.67
CA ILE A 161 19.66 7.21 -3.67
C ILE A 161 19.99 6.58 -5.03
N SER A 162 21.25 6.62 -5.46
CA SER A 162 21.68 5.99 -6.71
C SER A 162 21.42 4.47 -6.73
N GLN A 163 21.59 3.76 -5.62
CA GLN A 163 21.26 2.33 -5.53
C GLN A 163 19.76 2.07 -5.74
N VAL A 164 18.90 2.92 -5.17
CA VAL A 164 17.44 2.83 -5.32
C VAL A 164 17.00 3.26 -6.72
N GLU A 165 17.62 4.29 -7.30
CA GLU A 165 17.41 4.70 -8.70
C GLU A 165 17.78 3.57 -9.66
N GLU A 166 18.86 2.84 -9.40
CA GLU A 166 19.21 1.67 -10.20
C GLU A 166 18.13 0.58 -10.12
N TRP A 167 17.45 0.40 -8.98
CA TRP A 167 16.29 -0.50 -8.91
C TRP A 167 15.14 0.01 -9.77
N ARG A 168 14.79 1.29 -9.63
CA ARG A 168 13.74 1.95 -10.41
C ARG A 168 13.97 1.78 -11.90
N ASP A 169 15.15 2.14 -12.37
CA ASP A 169 15.52 2.04 -13.77
C ASP A 169 15.51 0.58 -14.25
N SER A 170 15.87 -0.37 -13.36
CA SER A 170 15.81 -1.80 -13.66
C SER A 170 14.38 -2.31 -13.87
N PHE A 171 13.40 -1.69 -13.24
CA PHE A 171 11.98 -2.03 -13.35
C PHE A 171 11.20 -1.16 -14.34
N ALA A 172 11.88 -0.33 -15.14
CA ALA A 172 11.26 0.37 -16.26
C ALA A 172 10.65 -0.59 -17.31
N SER A 173 11.17 -1.82 -17.40
CA SER A 173 10.63 -2.88 -18.25
C SER A 173 9.51 -3.66 -17.57
N GLU A 174 8.37 -3.79 -18.26
CA GLU A 174 7.22 -4.59 -17.82
C GLU A 174 7.56 -6.07 -17.60
N ASP A 175 8.49 -6.64 -18.36
CA ASP A 175 8.89 -8.04 -18.20
C ASP A 175 9.55 -8.29 -16.83
N ARG A 176 10.32 -7.31 -16.34
CA ARG A 176 10.94 -7.42 -15.00
C ARG A 176 9.91 -7.31 -13.90
N LYS A 177 8.92 -6.42 -14.04
CA LYS A 177 7.80 -6.32 -13.10
C LYS A 177 6.99 -7.62 -13.06
N LYS A 178 6.69 -8.18 -14.23
CA LYS A 178 6.02 -9.49 -14.35
C LYS A 178 6.83 -10.61 -13.72
N SER A 179 8.14 -10.65 -13.94
CA SER A 179 9.03 -11.63 -13.30
C SER A 179 9.02 -11.51 -11.78
N LEU A 180 9.01 -10.29 -11.24
CA LEU A 180 8.86 -10.05 -9.80
C LEU A 180 7.50 -10.58 -9.31
N LEU A 181 6.38 -10.24 -9.97
CA LEU A 181 5.07 -10.76 -9.59
C LEU A 181 5.00 -12.29 -9.59
N LEU A 182 5.63 -12.95 -10.57
CA LEU A 182 5.71 -14.41 -10.64
C LEU A 182 6.50 -15.02 -9.48
N SER A 183 7.56 -14.37 -9.00
CA SER A 183 8.27 -14.82 -7.78
C SER A 183 7.40 -14.73 -6.52
N LEU A 184 6.38 -13.86 -6.53
CA LEU A 184 5.43 -13.64 -5.44
C LEU A 184 4.17 -14.50 -5.56
N LYS A 185 4.07 -15.36 -6.59
CA LYS A 185 2.93 -16.24 -6.87
C LYS A 185 2.38 -16.98 -5.63
N PRO A 186 3.19 -17.50 -4.69
CA PRO A 186 2.66 -18.15 -3.50
C PRO A 186 1.68 -17.29 -2.68
N LEU A 187 1.83 -15.96 -2.68
CA LEU A 187 0.92 -15.04 -1.99
C LEU A 187 -0.45 -14.94 -2.67
N PHE A 188 -0.51 -15.17 -3.97
CA PHE A 188 -1.71 -14.95 -4.77
C PHE A 188 -2.52 -16.22 -5.04
N LYS A 189 -2.15 -17.36 -4.42
CA LYS A 189 -2.79 -18.67 -4.67
C LYS A 189 -4.31 -18.67 -4.49
N ASN A 190 -4.82 -17.86 -3.57
CA ASN A 190 -6.25 -17.70 -3.29
C ASN A 190 -6.81 -16.35 -3.77
N TYR A 191 -6.01 -15.51 -4.44
CA TYR A 191 -6.41 -14.16 -4.81
C TYR A 191 -7.58 -14.21 -5.81
N PRO A 192 -8.68 -13.49 -5.56
CA PRO A 192 -9.95 -13.70 -6.26
C PRO A 192 -10.07 -12.94 -7.59
N VAL A 193 -9.03 -12.22 -7.99
CA VAL A 193 -8.96 -11.48 -9.26
C VAL A 193 -7.91 -12.12 -10.16
N PRO A 194 -8.13 -12.23 -11.49
CA PRO A 194 -7.15 -12.73 -12.46
C PRO A 194 -5.87 -11.91 -12.53
N LEU A 195 -4.94 -12.12 -11.60
CA LEU A 195 -3.57 -11.62 -11.72
C LEU A 195 -2.71 -12.53 -12.57
N LEU A 196 -2.99 -13.83 -12.49
CA LEU A 196 -2.28 -14.91 -13.16
C LEU A 196 -3.28 -15.72 -13.99
N THR A 197 -2.85 -16.16 -15.16
CA THR A 197 -3.58 -17.09 -16.03
C THR A 197 -3.57 -18.51 -15.46
N LEU A 198 -4.40 -19.41 -16.00
CA LEU A 198 -4.39 -20.84 -15.61
C LEU A 198 -3.06 -21.54 -15.90
N ALA A 199 -2.26 -21.00 -16.82
CA ALA A 199 -0.91 -21.47 -17.15
C ALA A 199 0.19 -20.78 -16.30
N ASP A 200 -0.20 -20.09 -15.23
CA ASP A 200 0.70 -19.41 -14.29
C ASP A 200 1.54 -18.26 -14.88
N ASN A 201 1.10 -17.68 -15.99
CA ASN A 201 1.66 -16.42 -16.53
C ASN A 201 0.88 -15.22 -16.01
N VAL A 202 1.50 -14.04 -15.96
CA VAL A 202 0.80 -12.79 -15.61
C VAL A 202 -0.31 -12.49 -16.63
N ALA A 203 -1.53 -12.24 -16.15
CA ALA A 203 -2.67 -11.87 -16.99
C ALA A 203 -2.41 -10.53 -17.70
N ARG A 204 -3.01 -10.36 -18.89
CA ARG A 204 -2.73 -9.20 -19.75
C ARG A 204 -3.17 -7.88 -19.11
N GLU A 205 -4.25 -7.94 -18.35
CA GLU A 205 -4.92 -6.80 -17.74
C GLU A 205 -4.29 -6.41 -16.39
N THR A 206 -3.39 -7.24 -15.85
CA THR A 206 -2.69 -6.98 -14.59
C THR A 206 -1.75 -5.78 -14.75
N GLN A 207 -1.93 -4.78 -13.88
CA GLN A 207 -1.03 -3.63 -13.77
C GLN A 207 -0.14 -3.81 -12.55
N ILE A 208 1.17 -3.64 -12.74
CA ILE A 208 2.16 -3.81 -11.68
C ILE A 208 2.86 -2.48 -11.46
N GLU A 209 2.78 -2.01 -10.22
CA GLU A 209 3.39 -0.77 -9.75
C GLU A 209 4.45 -1.08 -8.70
N ILE A 210 5.52 -0.30 -8.73
CA ILE A 210 6.63 -0.47 -7.81
C ILE A 210 6.96 0.89 -7.22
N ASP A 211 6.87 0.98 -5.90
CA ASP A 211 7.29 2.16 -5.15
C ASP A 211 8.65 1.90 -4.50
N TYR A 212 9.37 2.98 -4.26
CA TYR A 212 10.72 2.94 -3.71
C TYR A 212 10.80 3.77 -2.45
N ILE A 213 11.14 3.12 -1.34
CA ILE A 213 11.22 3.74 -0.03
C ILE A 213 12.63 3.58 0.50
N LEU A 214 13.26 4.69 0.87
CA LEU A 214 14.58 4.72 1.49
C LEU A 214 14.44 5.23 2.93
N ILE A 215 14.75 4.38 3.91
CA ILE A 215 14.73 4.76 5.32
C ILE A 215 16.17 4.94 5.79
N ALA A 216 16.55 6.16 6.12
CA ALA A 216 17.94 6.46 6.45
C ALA A 216 18.10 7.63 7.42
N GLY A 217 19.10 7.52 8.31
CA GLY A 217 19.53 8.62 9.17
C GLY A 217 18.59 9.01 10.31
N ASN A 218 19.17 9.74 11.26
CA ASN A 218 18.50 10.22 12.48
C ASN A 218 18.36 11.76 12.47
N GLU A 219 18.33 12.37 11.30
CA GLU A 219 18.16 13.82 11.14
C GLU A 219 16.68 14.15 10.95
N LYS A 220 16.18 15.18 11.64
CA LYS A 220 14.82 15.69 11.42
C LYS A 220 14.78 16.57 10.17
N ILE A 221 13.67 16.55 9.44
CA ILE A 221 13.40 17.51 8.37
C ILE A 221 12.74 18.75 8.99
N ASP A 222 13.56 19.60 9.59
CA ASP A 222 13.15 20.77 10.38
C ASP A 222 13.36 22.11 9.65
N THR A 223 13.95 22.09 8.46
CA THR A 223 14.18 23.30 7.66
C THR A 223 13.50 23.22 6.29
N PRO A 224 13.01 24.35 5.74
CA PRO A 224 12.42 24.38 4.41
C PRO A 224 13.37 23.88 3.30
N LYS A 225 14.68 24.08 3.47
CA LYS A 225 15.68 23.60 2.51
C LYS A 225 15.80 22.07 2.50
N ARG A 226 15.79 21.43 3.68
CA ARG A 226 15.76 19.96 3.79
C ARG A 226 14.45 19.40 3.24
N GLN A 227 13.32 20.02 3.59
CA GLN A 227 12.01 19.62 3.07
C GLN A 227 11.98 19.68 1.54
N HIS A 228 12.49 20.76 0.94
CA HIS A 228 12.58 20.88 -0.51
C HIS A 228 13.40 19.75 -1.14
N LEU A 229 14.52 19.32 -0.54
CA LEU A 229 15.30 18.21 -1.09
C LEU A 229 14.52 16.89 -1.08
N VAL A 230 13.80 16.62 0.00
CA VAL A 230 12.96 15.41 0.11
C VAL A 230 11.77 15.48 -0.84
N ASP A 231 11.12 16.64 -0.93
CA ASP A 231 10.01 16.88 -1.85
C ASP A 231 10.44 16.75 -3.31
N SER A 232 11.59 17.32 -3.70
CA SER A 232 12.17 17.15 -5.04
C SER A 232 12.49 15.70 -5.34
N LEU A 233 13.13 14.97 -4.42
CA LEU A 233 13.44 13.55 -4.64
C LEU A 233 12.16 12.72 -4.87
N TYR A 234 11.10 13.03 -4.14
CA TYR A 234 9.81 12.39 -4.34
C TYR A 234 9.18 12.76 -5.70
N LEU A 235 9.09 14.05 -6.02
CA LEU A 235 8.42 14.55 -7.22
C LEU A 235 9.18 14.26 -8.52
N GLU A 236 10.51 14.20 -8.48
CA GLU A 236 11.37 14.04 -9.65
C GLU A 236 11.82 12.59 -9.86
N ASN A 237 11.93 11.79 -8.79
CA ASN A 237 12.49 10.45 -8.85
C ASN A 237 11.57 9.33 -8.36
N ASP A 238 10.38 9.65 -7.80
CA ASP A 238 9.45 8.70 -7.18
C ASP A 238 10.09 7.90 -6.04
N ILE A 239 11.04 8.51 -5.31
CA ILE A 239 11.72 7.91 -4.17
C ILE A 239 11.25 8.61 -2.89
N LEU A 240 10.62 7.86 -2.00
CA LEU A 240 10.22 8.33 -0.68
C LEU A 240 11.38 8.15 0.29
N LEU A 241 12.06 9.25 0.61
CA LEU A 241 13.05 9.28 1.67
C LEU A 241 12.38 9.58 3.01
N MET A 242 12.50 8.66 3.96
CA MET A 242 11.93 8.79 5.30
C MET A 242 13.02 8.59 6.37
N PRO A 243 13.44 9.65 7.07
CA PRO A 243 14.30 9.50 8.24
C PRO A 243 13.62 8.70 9.35
N TYR A 244 14.39 7.97 10.15
CA TYR A 244 13.85 7.17 11.26
C TYR A 244 12.97 7.99 12.22
N PRO A 245 13.33 9.24 12.62
CA PRO A 245 12.46 10.04 13.50
C PRO A 245 11.04 10.20 12.95
N GLU A 246 10.90 10.43 11.65
CA GLU A 246 9.58 10.61 11.01
C GLU A 246 8.83 9.30 10.97
N MET A 247 9.47 8.22 10.50
CA MET A 247 8.86 6.88 10.47
C MET A 247 8.29 6.50 11.84
N ILE A 248 9.08 6.70 12.89
CA ILE A 248 8.71 6.34 14.25
C ILE A 248 7.57 7.22 14.75
N GLU A 249 7.62 8.54 14.49
CA GLU A 249 6.52 9.45 14.85
C GLU A 249 5.18 9.00 14.24
N HIS A 250 5.20 8.54 12.99
CA HIS A 250 4.00 8.06 12.32
C HIS A 250 3.48 6.75 12.89
N VAL A 251 4.34 5.75 13.05
CA VAL A 251 3.96 4.46 13.64
C VAL A 251 3.48 4.62 15.08
N LYS A 252 4.04 5.56 15.86
CA LYS A 252 3.59 5.86 17.23
C LYS A 252 2.15 6.36 17.26
N ARG A 253 1.77 7.24 16.33
CA ARG A 253 0.43 7.81 16.28
C ARG A 253 -0.62 6.77 15.87
N HIS A 254 -0.27 5.93 14.91
CA HIS A 254 -1.20 4.97 14.30
C HIS A 254 -0.52 3.61 14.09
N PRO A 255 -0.21 2.85 15.17
CA PRO A 255 0.45 1.57 15.04
C PRO A 255 -0.47 0.59 14.30
N ARG A 256 0.09 -0.05 13.26
CA ARG A 256 -0.63 -1.03 12.45
C ARG A 256 -0.03 -2.42 12.69
N PRO A 257 -0.80 -3.37 13.26
CA PRO A 257 -0.38 -4.75 13.40
C PRO A 257 -0.02 -5.38 12.05
N LYS A 258 1.11 -6.08 11.98
CA LYS A 258 1.62 -6.72 10.76
C LYS A 258 2.31 -8.05 11.08
N HIS A 259 2.15 -9.04 10.20
CA HIS A 259 2.99 -10.24 10.20
C HIS A 259 4.30 -9.98 9.45
N MET A 260 5.38 -10.65 9.83
CA MET A 260 6.58 -10.78 9.00
C MET A 260 6.55 -12.14 8.31
N ILE A 261 6.72 -12.13 6.98
CA ILE A 261 6.69 -13.33 6.15
C ILE A 261 7.94 -13.43 5.28
N SER A 262 8.23 -14.64 4.81
CA SER A 262 9.21 -14.90 3.77
C SER A 262 8.61 -15.79 2.69
N ILE A 263 9.08 -15.64 1.46
CA ILE A 263 8.52 -16.31 0.28
C ILE A 263 9.54 -17.28 -0.24
N TRP A 264 9.22 -18.57 -0.17
CA TRP A 264 10.08 -19.65 -0.63
C TRP A 264 9.42 -20.37 -1.80
N ALA A 265 10.18 -21.19 -2.53
CA ALA A 265 9.63 -22.01 -3.60
C ALA A 265 8.50 -22.94 -3.12
N THR A 266 8.52 -23.34 -1.85
CA THR A 266 7.53 -24.22 -1.24
C THR A 266 6.27 -23.50 -0.75
N GLY A 267 6.28 -22.17 -0.63
CA GLY A 267 5.15 -21.42 -0.11
C GLY A 267 5.52 -20.15 0.66
N VAL A 268 4.54 -19.62 1.39
CA VAL A 268 4.68 -18.46 2.27
C VAL A 268 4.95 -18.96 3.70
N HIS A 269 6.00 -18.44 4.33
CA HIS A 269 6.43 -18.83 5.66
C HIS A 269 6.37 -17.63 6.60
N VAL A 270 5.70 -17.78 7.74
CA VAL A 270 5.62 -16.69 8.73
C VAL A 270 6.85 -16.73 9.62
N LYS A 271 7.61 -15.64 9.63
CA LYS A 271 8.76 -15.44 10.52
C LYS A 271 8.31 -14.92 11.88
N THR A 272 7.42 -13.93 11.87
CA THR A 272 6.90 -13.30 13.10
C THR A 272 5.40 -13.07 12.95
N SER A 273 4.61 -13.67 13.84
CA SER A 273 3.17 -13.45 13.89
C SER A 273 2.85 -12.23 14.76
N SER A 274 1.98 -11.34 14.28
CA SER A 274 1.42 -10.32 15.15
C SER A 274 0.47 -10.99 16.15
N PRO A 275 0.57 -10.67 17.45
CA PRO A 275 -0.36 -11.19 18.47
C PRO A 275 -1.75 -10.58 18.35
N SER A 276 -1.84 -9.39 17.75
CA SER A 276 -3.08 -8.64 17.53
C SER A 276 -3.80 -9.06 16.25
N LEU A 277 -3.23 -10.01 15.49
CA LEU A 277 -3.81 -10.54 14.26
C LEU A 277 -4.03 -12.06 14.38
N PRO A 278 -5.03 -12.59 13.66
CA PRO A 278 -5.26 -14.02 13.56
C PRO A 278 -4.04 -14.75 13.00
N HIS A 279 -3.83 -16.00 13.39
CA HIS A 279 -2.70 -16.78 12.88
C HIS A 279 -2.80 -16.99 11.36
N PHE A 280 -1.69 -16.73 10.67
CA PHE A 280 -1.58 -16.91 9.23
C PHE A 280 -1.76 -18.40 8.90
N GLY A 281 -2.86 -18.73 8.23
CA GLY A 281 -3.27 -20.12 7.97
C GLY A 281 -4.57 -20.52 8.66
N ASP A 282 -5.08 -19.74 9.61
CA ASP A 282 -6.48 -19.84 10.03
C ASP A 282 -7.38 -19.17 8.99
N LEU A 283 -7.35 -19.73 7.77
CA LEU A 283 -8.17 -19.34 6.63
C LEU A 283 -9.68 -19.48 6.93
N ASN A 284 -10.06 -19.95 8.11
CA ASN A 284 -11.43 -19.90 8.60
C ASN A 284 -11.89 -18.48 8.95
N GLU A 285 -10.96 -17.55 9.22
CA GLU A 285 -11.23 -16.10 9.41
C GLU A 285 -11.05 -15.26 8.14
N ASP A 286 -10.86 -15.92 7.00
CA ASP A 286 -10.92 -15.32 5.68
C ASP A 286 -12.05 -15.98 4.89
N PRO A 287 -13.32 -15.77 5.32
CA PRO A 287 -14.45 -16.54 4.82
C PRO A 287 -14.60 -16.43 3.30
N LEU A 288 -14.12 -15.34 2.66
CA LEU A 288 -14.12 -15.12 1.21
C LEU A 288 -12.72 -15.03 0.53
N GLY A 289 -11.66 -15.49 1.20
CA GLY A 289 -10.50 -16.10 0.54
C GLY A 289 -9.12 -15.41 0.51
N VAL A 290 -8.94 -14.07 0.63
CA VAL A 290 -7.56 -13.46 0.83
C VAL A 290 -7.41 -12.20 1.75
N LYS A 291 -8.29 -11.20 1.79
CA LYS A 291 -9.25 -10.99 2.88
C LYS A 291 -10.28 -10.05 2.30
N MET A 292 -11.37 -10.65 1.86
CA MET A 292 -12.54 -9.98 1.28
C MET A 292 -12.26 -9.18 -0.01
N ALA A 293 -11.43 -9.83 -0.84
CA ALA A 293 -11.04 -9.55 -2.22
C ALA A 293 -10.24 -8.28 -2.51
N GLY A 294 -8.99 -8.16 -2.05
CA GLY A 294 -7.96 -7.35 -2.74
C GLY A 294 -8.27 -5.87 -2.99
N LEU A 295 -9.28 -5.34 -2.30
CA LEU A 295 -9.35 -4.05 -1.64
C LEU A 295 -9.65 -2.85 -2.56
N GLY A 296 -10.95 -2.62 -2.79
CA GLY A 296 -11.53 -1.29 -2.55
C GLY A 296 -11.69 -0.28 -3.68
N MET A 297 -12.32 -0.65 -4.79
CA MET A 297 -13.36 0.08 -5.56
C MET A 297 -13.32 -0.43 -7.00
N ASN A 298 -14.39 -1.12 -7.43
CA ASN A 298 -14.68 -1.32 -8.84
C ASN A 298 -16.04 -0.72 -9.18
N HIS A 299 -16.17 0.57 -8.86
CA HIS A 299 -17.23 1.42 -9.38
C HIS A 299 -16.79 2.11 -10.69
N PHE A 300 -15.49 2.11 -10.96
CA PHE A 300 -14.87 2.79 -12.09
C PHE A 300 -13.75 1.93 -12.64
N ASP A 301 -13.54 2.01 -13.96
CA ASP A 301 -12.48 1.31 -14.67
C ASP A 301 -11.10 1.69 -14.09
N THR A 302 -10.59 0.89 -13.15
CA THR A 302 -9.27 1.08 -12.54
C THR A 302 -8.14 0.79 -13.52
N SER A 303 -8.41 0.30 -14.73
CA SER A 303 -7.38 0.22 -15.78
C SER A 303 -6.90 1.61 -16.21
N ARG A 304 -7.69 2.66 -15.90
CA ARG A 304 -7.39 4.06 -16.24
C ARG A 304 -6.92 4.84 -15.01
N ARG A 305 -5.59 4.92 -14.86
CA ARG A 305 -4.91 5.65 -13.77
C ARG A 305 -5.45 7.06 -13.48
N ARG A 306 -5.88 7.81 -14.50
CA ARG A 306 -6.23 9.24 -14.36
C ARG A 306 -7.50 9.52 -13.57
N THR A 307 -8.35 8.52 -13.32
CA THR A 307 -9.63 8.74 -12.63
C THR A 307 -9.45 8.95 -11.13
N CYS A 308 -10.28 9.78 -10.50
CA CYS A 308 -10.26 10.10 -9.07
C CYS A 308 -10.60 8.92 -8.15
N PHE A 309 -10.92 7.76 -8.74
CA PHE A 309 -11.19 6.50 -8.04
C PHE A 309 -10.03 5.51 -8.16
N HIS A 310 -9.03 5.81 -9.00
CA HIS A 310 -7.76 5.10 -8.94
C HIS A 310 -7.04 5.51 -7.65
N PRO A 311 -6.54 4.56 -6.85
CA PRO A 311 -6.01 4.86 -5.51
C PRO A 311 -4.79 5.78 -5.57
N GLU A 312 -3.93 5.65 -6.59
CA GLU A 312 -2.82 6.60 -6.82
C GLU A 312 -3.32 8.04 -7.02
N THR A 313 -4.40 8.20 -7.79
CA THR A 313 -4.96 9.51 -8.09
C THR A 313 -5.65 10.11 -6.87
N LEU A 314 -6.36 9.29 -6.11
CA LEU A 314 -6.98 9.75 -4.87
C LEU A 314 -5.94 10.21 -3.86
N ARG A 315 -4.82 9.49 -3.77
CA ARG A 315 -3.64 9.88 -2.99
C ARG A 315 -3.10 11.24 -3.45
N GLU A 316 -2.93 11.44 -4.76
CA GLU A 316 -2.53 12.74 -5.30
C GLU A 316 -3.53 13.86 -4.96
N ILE A 317 -4.84 13.59 -4.97
CA ILE A 317 -5.89 14.54 -4.55
C ILE A 317 -5.74 14.87 -3.05
N PHE A 318 -5.51 13.87 -2.19
CA PHE A 318 -5.31 14.08 -0.76
C PHE A 318 -4.07 14.93 -0.48
N TYR A 319 -2.97 14.68 -1.18
CA TYR A 319 -1.74 15.47 -1.00
C TYR A 319 -1.90 16.89 -1.50
N ARG A 320 -2.56 17.09 -2.66
CA ARG A 320 -2.84 18.41 -3.23
C ARG A 320 -3.76 19.25 -2.33
N SER A 321 -4.78 18.60 -1.77
CA SER A 321 -5.75 19.23 -0.87
C SER A 321 -5.26 19.34 0.57
N ALA A 322 -4.12 18.70 0.89
CA ALA A 322 -3.63 18.48 2.24
C ALA A 322 -4.68 17.86 3.19
N GLY A 323 -5.62 17.06 2.69
CA GLY A 323 -6.71 16.46 3.48
C GLY A 323 -7.83 17.43 3.90
N ALA A 324 -7.89 18.61 3.28
CA ALA A 324 -8.90 19.63 3.56
C ALA A 324 -9.78 19.92 2.33
N CYS A 325 -10.89 20.63 2.54
CA CYS A 325 -11.73 21.10 1.45
C CYS A 325 -10.95 22.05 0.52
N GLU A 326 -11.08 21.87 -0.80
CA GLU A 326 -10.31 22.64 -1.77
C GLU A 326 -10.89 24.03 -2.11
N ILE A 327 -12.07 24.38 -1.58
CA ILE A 327 -12.69 25.71 -1.74
C ILE A 327 -11.81 26.78 -1.09
N PRO A 328 -11.47 27.87 -1.79
CA PRO A 328 -10.71 28.99 -1.23
C PRO A 328 -11.36 29.52 0.06
N GLY A 329 -10.55 29.63 1.13
CA GLY A 329 -11.02 30.08 2.44
C GLY A 329 -11.68 28.99 3.30
N CYS A 330 -11.96 27.80 2.76
CA CYS A 330 -12.45 26.68 3.55
C CYS A 330 -11.29 25.90 4.19
N GLY A 331 -11.25 25.84 5.52
CA GLY A 331 -10.25 25.07 6.28
C GLY A 331 -10.75 23.72 6.80
N VAL A 332 -11.94 23.28 6.39
CA VAL A 332 -12.60 22.08 6.95
C VAL A 332 -11.82 20.83 6.55
N ARG A 333 -11.41 20.04 7.56
CA ARG A 333 -10.80 18.72 7.36
C ARG A 333 -11.85 17.74 6.85
N ILE A 334 -11.45 16.93 5.89
CA ILE A 334 -12.31 15.92 5.27
C ILE A 334 -12.48 14.69 6.16
N VAL A 335 -11.43 14.39 6.92
CA VAL A 335 -11.41 13.35 7.94
C VAL A 335 -11.23 14.04 9.29
N SER A 336 -12.11 13.73 10.22
CA SER A 336 -12.13 14.31 11.57
C SER A 336 -12.43 13.23 12.61
N SER A 337 -12.38 13.59 13.89
CA SER A 337 -12.81 12.70 14.98
C SER A 337 -14.26 12.23 14.84
N ASP A 338 -15.10 13.03 14.18
CA ASP A 338 -16.53 12.77 14.01
C ASP A 338 -16.82 11.91 12.76
N GLY A 339 -15.76 11.49 12.06
CA GLY A 339 -15.82 10.63 10.87
C GLY A 339 -15.43 11.33 9.58
N VAL A 340 -15.84 10.73 8.46
CA VAL A 340 -15.46 11.13 7.10
C VAL A 340 -16.61 11.89 6.41
N GLN A 341 -16.40 13.19 6.18
CA GLN A 341 -17.38 14.11 5.59
C GLN A 341 -16.99 14.65 4.22
N GLY A 342 -15.94 14.09 3.60
CA GLY A 342 -15.50 14.50 2.28
C GLY A 342 -16.21 13.83 1.12
N HIS A 343 -16.19 14.53 0.01
CA HIS A 343 -16.78 14.12 -1.26
C HIS A 343 -15.84 14.49 -2.42
N LEU A 344 -15.78 13.60 -3.42
CA LEU A 344 -15.10 13.85 -4.69
C LEU A 344 -16.13 14.39 -5.68
N THR A 345 -15.92 15.59 -6.18
CA THR A 345 -16.91 16.26 -7.02
C THR A 345 -16.28 16.79 -8.30
N PRO A 346 -16.77 16.38 -9.49
CA PRO A 346 -16.37 16.98 -10.75
C PRO A 346 -16.67 18.48 -10.78
N ILE A 347 -15.73 19.28 -11.28
CA ILE A 347 -15.87 20.74 -11.41
C ILE A 347 -16.70 21.18 -12.62
N TYR A 348 -17.04 20.24 -13.51
CA TYR A 348 -17.86 20.50 -14.68
C TYR A 348 -19.21 19.80 -14.51
N ASN A 349 -20.28 20.58 -14.61
CA ASN A 349 -21.67 20.13 -14.45
C ASN A 349 -22.42 20.07 -15.80
N ASN A 350 -21.78 20.46 -16.90
CA ASN A 350 -22.37 20.41 -18.23
C ASN A 350 -21.40 19.79 -19.25
N PHE A 351 -21.86 18.75 -19.95
CA PHE A 351 -21.10 18.04 -20.97
C PHE A 351 -21.71 18.32 -22.35
N PRO A 352 -21.05 19.13 -23.20
CA PRO A 352 -21.59 19.39 -24.53
C PRO A 352 -21.65 18.07 -25.32
N GLU A 353 -22.78 17.81 -25.98
CA GLU A 353 -23.03 16.59 -26.79
C GLU A 353 -21.97 16.31 -27.87
N ARG A 354 -21.13 17.31 -28.19
CA ARG A 354 -20.05 17.24 -29.19
C ARG A 354 -18.62 17.20 -28.58
N SER A 355 -18.49 16.94 -27.28
CA SER A 355 -17.17 16.76 -26.66
C SER A 355 -16.43 15.57 -27.29
N THR A 356 -15.18 15.79 -27.70
CA THR A 356 -14.29 14.71 -28.18
C THR A 356 -13.71 13.87 -27.06
N LEU A 357 -13.89 14.31 -25.81
CA LEU A 357 -13.38 13.61 -24.64
C LEU A 357 -14.40 12.58 -24.14
N PRO A 358 -13.92 11.45 -23.58
CA PRO A 358 -14.80 10.47 -22.96
C PRO A 358 -15.46 11.06 -21.70
N PHE A 359 -16.66 10.59 -21.34
CA PHE A 359 -17.37 11.02 -20.13
C PHE A 359 -16.49 10.90 -18.87
N GLU A 360 -15.66 9.87 -18.83
CA GLU A 360 -14.70 9.57 -17.77
C GLU A 360 -13.65 10.68 -17.59
N ALA A 361 -13.47 11.57 -18.55
CA ALA A 361 -12.61 12.75 -18.42
C ALA A 361 -13.10 13.72 -17.34
N LEU A 362 -14.39 13.71 -17.01
CA LEU A 362 -14.95 14.47 -15.90
C LEU A 362 -14.44 13.98 -14.54
N LEU A 363 -14.08 12.70 -14.47
CA LEU A 363 -13.61 12.05 -13.27
C LEU A 363 -12.08 12.09 -13.18
N TRP A 364 -11.41 12.81 -14.08
CA TRP A 364 -9.96 12.97 -13.96
C TRP A 364 -9.58 13.80 -12.75
N ARG A 365 -8.40 13.52 -12.21
CA ARG A 365 -7.81 14.22 -11.06
C ARG A 365 -7.86 15.75 -11.17
N GLU A 366 -7.50 16.26 -12.33
CA GLU A 366 -7.45 17.70 -12.65
C GLU A 366 -8.84 18.34 -12.78
N HIS A 367 -9.89 17.51 -12.81
CA HIS A 367 -11.29 17.94 -12.95
C HIS A 367 -12.14 17.54 -11.74
N THR A 368 -11.54 16.98 -10.69
CA THR A 368 -12.24 16.54 -9.48
C THR A 368 -11.68 17.25 -8.27
N ALA A 369 -12.56 17.93 -7.54
CA ALA A 369 -12.25 18.62 -6.29
C ALA A 369 -12.63 17.75 -5.08
N LEU A 370 -11.87 17.88 -4.00
CA LEU A 370 -12.21 17.33 -2.68
C LEU A 370 -12.97 18.38 -1.86
N LEU A 371 -14.23 18.10 -1.53
CA LEU A 371 -15.15 19.05 -0.91
C LEU A 371 -15.72 18.51 0.42
N CYS A 372 -16.00 19.41 1.37
CA CYS A 372 -16.77 19.05 2.56
C CYS A 372 -18.29 19.08 2.28
N GLY A 373 -19.07 18.45 3.17
CA GLY A 373 -20.54 18.38 3.05
C GLY A 373 -21.27 19.72 2.96
N ASN A 374 -20.70 20.82 3.46
CA ASN A 374 -21.31 22.15 3.32
C ASN A 374 -21.16 22.71 1.90
N HIS A 375 -20.02 22.45 1.26
CA HIS A 375 -19.73 23.02 -0.06
C HIS A 375 -20.24 22.17 -1.21
N ILE A 376 -20.41 20.85 -1.03
CA ILE A 376 -20.94 19.99 -2.11
C ILE A 376 -22.30 20.44 -2.61
N ALA A 377 -23.21 20.84 -1.70
CA ALA A 377 -24.56 21.25 -2.06
C ALA A 377 -24.57 22.48 -2.98
N ALA A 378 -23.77 23.49 -2.65
CA ALA A 378 -23.70 24.76 -3.38
C ALA A 378 -22.68 24.79 -4.52
N PHE A 379 -21.83 23.76 -4.68
CA PHE A 379 -20.60 23.84 -5.49
C PHE A 379 -20.84 24.19 -6.97
N ASN A 380 -21.97 23.72 -7.51
CA ASN A 380 -22.36 23.89 -8.91
C ASN A 380 -23.72 24.59 -9.04
N GLU A 381 -24.23 25.18 -7.95
CA GLU A 381 -25.48 25.93 -7.96
C GLU A 381 -25.23 27.32 -8.56
N GLY A 382 -25.79 27.58 -9.75
CA GLY A 382 -25.83 28.91 -10.34
C GLY A 382 -24.82 29.19 -11.48
N GLU A 383 -23.80 28.35 -11.68
CA GLU A 383 -22.84 28.52 -12.78
C GLU A 383 -22.69 27.25 -13.63
N ILE A 384 -22.77 27.42 -14.96
CA ILE A 384 -22.56 26.32 -15.93
C ILE A 384 -21.07 26.24 -16.24
N SER A 385 -20.43 25.19 -15.74
CA SER A 385 -19.02 24.89 -16.00
C SER A 385 -18.91 23.75 -17.01
N THR A 386 -18.33 24.04 -18.17
CA THR A 386 -18.06 23.09 -19.25
C THR A 386 -16.57 22.87 -19.43
N LEU A 387 -16.18 21.80 -20.13
CA LEU A 387 -14.79 21.43 -20.38
C LEU A 387 -13.99 22.41 -21.26
N GLY A 388 -14.57 23.57 -21.63
CA GLY A 388 -13.91 24.69 -22.32
C GLY A 388 -13.94 26.02 -21.55
N ASN A 389 -14.70 26.12 -20.45
CA ASN A 389 -14.70 27.29 -19.57
C ASN A 389 -13.79 27.04 -18.37
N CYS A 390 -13.05 28.06 -17.92
CA CYS A 390 -12.15 27.93 -16.78
C CYS A 390 -12.93 28.01 -15.47
N HIS A 391 -13.20 26.85 -14.86
CA HIS A 391 -13.58 26.79 -13.45
C HIS A 391 -12.44 27.38 -12.59
N PHE A 392 -12.76 28.16 -11.56
CA PHE A 392 -11.76 28.86 -10.74
C PHE A 392 -10.76 27.92 -10.04
N LEU A 393 -11.14 26.66 -9.80
CA LEU A 393 -10.24 25.64 -9.27
C LEU A 393 -9.31 24.98 -10.30
N LYS A 394 -9.52 25.16 -11.61
CA LYS A 394 -8.86 24.36 -12.66
C LYS A 394 -7.34 24.36 -12.54
N GLU A 395 -6.72 25.52 -12.37
CA GLU A 395 -5.26 25.63 -12.20
C GLU A 395 -4.80 24.94 -10.91
N LYS A 396 -5.51 25.16 -9.80
CA LYS A 396 -5.20 24.53 -8.52
C LYS A 396 -5.22 23.00 -8.61
N LEU A 397 -6.22 22.43 -9.29
CA LEU A 397 -6.39 20.98 -9.41
C LEU A 397 -5.30 20.31 -10.27
N GLN A 398 -4.57 21.06 -11.10
CA GLN A 398 -3.49 20.50 -11.91
C GLN A 398 -2.21 20.25 -11.10
N HIS A 399 -2.02 20.90 -9.96
CA HIS A 399 -0.82 20.75 -9.16
C HIS A 399 -0.66 19.34 -8.60
N LYS A 400 0.57 18.82 -8.69
CA LYS A 400 1.02 17.68 -7.90
C LYS A 400 1.64 18.22 -6.60
N SER A 401 1.36 17.55 -5.50
CA SER A 401 1.95 17.88 -4.20
C SER A 401 2.79 16.72 -3.70
N PRO A 402 3.90 17.01 -2.99
CA PRO A 402 4.80 16.00 -2.47
C PRO A 402 4.15 15.16 -1.38
N TYR A 403 4.76 14.02 -1.09
CA TYR A 403 4.35 13.10 -0.02
C TYR A 403 4.29 13.79 1.35
N ARG A 404 3.26 13.45 2.14
CA ARG A 404 3.09 13.90 3.53
C ARG A 404 2.58 12.75 4.39
N ALA A 405 3.45 12.25 5.27
CA ALA A 405 3.17 11.04 6.04
C ALA A 405 1.99 11.13 7.02
N HIS A 406 1.64 12.33 7.50
CA HIS A 406 0.44 12.49 8.35
C HIS A 406 -0.87 12.27 7.58
N LEU A 407 -0.86 12.40 6.25
CA LEU A 407 -2.04 12.19 5.40
C LEU A 407 -2.29 10.73 5.06
N ASP A 408 -1.30 9.83 5.24
CA ASP A 408 -1.48 8.40 4.96
C ASP A 408 -2.63 7.79 5.78
N HIS A 409 -2.70 8.15 7.07
CA HIS A 409 -3.77 7.66 7.96
C HIS A 409 -5.13 8.25 7.57
N GLU A 410 -5.20 9.54 7.28
CA GLU A 410 -6.47 10.17 6.85
C GLU A 410 -6.97 9.60 5.52
N LEU A 411 -6.08 9.41 4.56
CA LEU A 411 -6.41 8.78 3.28
C LEU A 411 -6.93 7.35 3.48
N MET A 412 -6.31 6.58 4.38
CA MET A 412 -6.76 5.24 4.75
C MET A 412 -8.19 5.27 5.33
N GLU A 413 -8.45 6.13 6.32
CA GLU A 413 -9.78 6.29 6.92
C GLU A 413 -10.83 6.70 5.88
N PHE A 414 -10.47 7.62 4.98
CA PHE A 414 -11.33 8.03 3.88
C PHE A 414 -11.68 6.86 2.95
N MET A 415 -10.70 6.04 2.57
CA MET A 415 -10.90 4.85 1.73
C MET A 415 -11.77 3.79 2.41
N ILE A 416 -11.57 3.56 3.70
CA ILE A 416 -12.39 2.65 4.50
C ILE A 416 -13.84 3.14 4.54
N ALA A 417 -14.06 4.43 4.83
CA ALA A 417 -15.39 5.02 4.87
C ALA A 417 -16.10 4.96 3.51
N LEU A 418 -15.37 5.26 2.42
CA LEU A 418 -15.89 5.16 1.06
C LEU A 418 -16.35 3.74 0.73
N THR A 419 -15.56 2.75 1.12
CA THR A 419 -15.88 1.32 0.94
C THR A 419 -17.08 0.90 1.80
N ASN A 420 -17.19 1.40 3.02
CA ASN A 420 -18.27 1.06 3.96
C ASN A 420 -19.63 1.66 3.53
N ARG A 421 -19.66 2.85 2.92
CA ARG A 421 -20.91 3.51 2.48
C ARG A 421 -21.79 2.61 1.60
N VAL A 422 -21.18 1.80 0.74
CA VAL A 422 -21.89 0.85 -0.14
C VAL A 422 -22.52 -0.29 0.66
N ALA A 423 -21.77 -0.84 1.60
CA ALA A 423 -22.26 -1.91 2.46
C ALA A 423 -23.39 -1.44 3.39
N THR A 424 -23.25 -0.26 3.99
CA THR A 424 -24.29 0.33 4.87
C THR A 424 -25.60 0.54 4.11
N LYS A 425 -25.55 1.08 2.88
CA LYS A 425 -26.76 1.25 2.04
C LYS A 425 -27.44 -0.09 1.75
N PHE A 426 -26.68 -1.13 1.44
CA PHE A 426 -27.24 -2.46 1.21
C PHE A 426 -27.91 -3.03 2.46
N LEU A 427 -27.23 -2.98 3.63
CA LEU A 427 -27.78 -3.46 4.89
C LEU A 427 -29.10 -2.75 5.26
N THR A 428 -29.15 -1.44 5.00
CA THR A 428 -30.36 -0.63 5.19
C THR A 428 -31.52 -1.15 4.33
N ILE A 429 -31.27 -1.42 3.05
CA ILE A 429 -32.29 -1.93 2.12
C ILE A 429 -32.71 -3.36 2.47
N ALA A 430 -31.79 -4.17 2.99
CA ALA A 430 -32.06 -5.53 3.42
C ALA A 430 -32.79 -5.60 4.78
N ASN A 431 -33.21 -4.46 5.36
CA ASN A 431 -33.89 -4.38 6.65
C ASN A 431 -33.15 -5.11 7.79
N CYS A 432 -31.82 -5.16 7.73
CA CYS A 432 -31.01 -5.79 8.76
C CYS A 432 -30.80 -4.78 9.90
N SER A 433 -31.46 -4.97 11.05
CA SER A 433 -31.25 -4.09 12.20
C SER A 433 -29.81 -4.25 12.72
N GLU A 434 -29.16 -3.15 13.11
CA GLU A 434 -27.81 -3.18 13.70
C GLU A 434 -27.77 -4.00 15.02
N THR A 435 -28.93 -4.25 15.62
CA THR A 435 -29.10 -4.87 16.94
C THR A 435 -29.31 -6.38 16.94
N GLU A 436 -29.74 -7.02 15.85
CA GLU A 436 -30.17 -8.45 15.90
C GLU A 436 -29.13 -9.49 15.46
N SER A 437 -27.97 -9.12 14.90
CA SER A 437 -26.82 -10.04 14.77
C SER A 437 -25.56 -9.31 14.30
N THR A 438 -24.69 -8.93 15.23
CA THR A 438 -23.39 -8.28 14.91
C THR A 438 -22.51 -9.15 14.02
N LEU A 439 -22.70 -10.48 14.02
CA LEU A 439 -21.92 -11.40 13.19
C LEU A 439 -22.45 -11.41 11.74
N PHE A 440 -23.76 -11.49 11.57
CA PHE A 440 -24.41 -11.50 10.25
C PHE A 440 -24.17 -10.19 9.48
N ALA A 441 -24.35 -9.05 10.13
CA ALA A 441 -24.09 -7.75 9.50
C ALA A 441 -22.62 -7.61 9.07
N LYS A 442 -21.69 -8.17 9.86
CA LYS A 442 -20.26 -8.23 9.51
C LYS A 442 -20.03 -9.11 8.28
N GLU A 443 -20.58 -10.32 8.24
CA GLU A 443 -20.44 -11.26 7.12
C GLU A 443 -21.04 -10.71 5.82
N ILE A 444 -22.20 -10.04 5.88
CA ILE A 444 -22.84 -9.41 4.72
C ILE A 444 -22.04 -8.20 4.24
N THR A 445 -21.60 -7.33 5.14
CA THR A 445 -20.72 -6.19 4.82
C THR A 445 -19.47 -6.68 4.10
N GLN A 446 -18.85 -7.70 4.67
CA GLN A 446 -17.70 -8.39 4.13
C GLN A 446 -18.00 -8.90 2.70
N TRP A 447 -19.10 -9.60 2.51
CA TRP A 447 -19.49 -10.14 1.20
C TRP A 447 -19.72 -9.08 0.13
N ILE A 448 -20.39 -7.98 0.46
CA ILE A 448 -20.61 -6.86 -0.46
C ILE A 448 -19.28 -6.25 -0.89
N LYS A 449 -18.35 -6.07 0.04
CA LYS A 449 -17.01 -5.56 -0.27
C LYS A 449 -16.29 -6.46 -1.29
N SER A 450 -16.37 -7.78 -1.11
CA SER A 450 -15.76 -8.73 -2.04
C SER A 450 -16.32 -8.64 -3.46
N ILE A 451 -17.65 -8.52 -3.59
CA ILE A 451 -18.29 -8.40 -4.90
C ILE A 451 -17.96 -7.05 -5.54
N SER A 452 -17.90 -6.00 -4.73
CA SER A 452 -17.60 -4.62 -5.17
C SER A 452 -16.20 -4.47 -5.73
N SER A 453 -15.25 -5.35 -5.38
CA SER A 453 -13.87 -5.31 -5.85
C SER A 453 -13.60 -6.19 -7.07
N MET A 454 -14.55 -7.04 -7.49
CA MET A 454 -14.40 -7.92 -8.65
C MET A 454 -14.65 -7.20 -9.97
N PRO A 455 -13.94 -7.57 -11.06
CA PRO A 455 -14.23 -7.17 -12.45
C PRO A 455 -15.72 -7.27 -12.81
N VAL A 456 -16.19 -6.36 -13.68
CA VAL A 456 -17.62 -6.22 -14.02
C VAL A 456 -18.18 -7.50 -14.63
N ASP A 457 -17.43 -8.15 -15.51
CA ASP A 457 -17.77 -9.42 -16.15
C ASP A 457 -17.89 -10.58 -15.14
N ILE A 458 -16.94 -10.69 -14.19
CA ILE A 458 -17.00 -11.68 -13.11
C ILE A 458 -18.20 -11.42 -12.20
N ARG A 459 -18.48 -10.13 -11.90
CA ARG A 459 -19.65 -9.72 -11.12
C ARG A 459 -20.95 -10.06 -11.82
N GLN A 460 -21.07 -9.81 -13.12
CA GLN A 460 -22.25 -10.17 -13.92
C GLN A 460 -22.49 -11.67 -13.90
N PHE A 461 -21.45 -12.48 -14.08
CA PHE A 461 -21.56 -13.94 -13.97
C PHE A 461 -22.03 -14.38 -12.57
N TYR A 462 -21.50 -13.78 -11.51
CA TYR A 462 -21.98 -14.03 -10.15
C TYR A 462 -23.46 -13.65 -9.97
N GLN A 463 -23.87 -12.50 -10.52
CA GLN A 463 -25.27 -12.06 -10.49
C GLN A 463 -26.21 -13.05 -11.16
N GLU A 464 -25.83 -13.63 -12.30
CA GLU A 464 -26.66 -14.61 -13.00
C GLU A 464 -26.94 -15.83 -12.11
N ILE A 465 -25.92 -16.33 -11.41
CA ILE A 465 -26.05 -17.45 -10.47
C ILE A 465 -26.97 -17.08 -9.30
N VAL A 466 -26.78 -15.89 -8.71
CA VAL A 466 -27.62 -15.38 -7.61
C VAL A 466 -29.08 -15.26 -8.07
N VAL A 467 -29.35 -14.56 -9.18
CA VAL A 467 -30.70 -14.35 -9.70
C VAL A 467 -31.38 -15.67 -10.05
N HIS A 468 -30.67 -16.60 -10.70
CA HIS A 468 -31.18 -17.92 -11.02
C HIS A 468 -31.59 -18.69 -9.75
N TYR A 469 -30.75 -18.65 -8.71
CA TYR A 469 -31.02 -19.30 -7.44
C TYR A 469 -32.28 -18.74 -6.76
N PHE A 470 -32.40 -17.41 -6.65
CA PHE A 470 -33.51 -16.76 -5.95
C PHE A 470 -34.84 -16.75 -6.72
N LYS A 471 -34.83 -16.61 -8.06
CA LYS A 471 -36.06 -16.55 -8.85
C LYS A 471 -36.76 -17.90 -9.00
N ASN A 472 -36.01 -19.00 -9.07
CA ASN A 472 -36.60 -20.29 -9.44
C ASN A 472 -37.06 -21.12 -8.24
N GLY A 473 -36.73 -20.72 -7.00
CA GLY A 473 -37.15 -21.40 -5.75
C GLY A 473 -36.68 -22.86 -5.59
N LYS A 474 -36.14 -23.43 -6.66
CA LYS A 474 -35.50 -24.73 -6.78
C LYS A 474 -34.41 -24.59 -7.85
N PRO A 475 -33.26 -25.26 -7.66
CA PRO A 475 -32.26 -25.37 -8.71
C PRO A 475 -32.92 -25.98 -9.96
N THR A 476 -33.08 -25.20 -11.04
CA THR A 476 -33.50 -25.73 -12.33
C THR A 476 -32.38 -26.61 -12.85
N ARG A 477 -32.55 -27.93 -12.66
CA ARG A 477 -31.57 -28.97 -12.96
C ARG A 477 -30.76 -28.66 -14.21
N GLY A 478 -29.48 -28.35 -14.00
CA GLY A 478 -28.46 -28.48 -15.04
C GLY A 478 -28.01 -27.21 -15.76
N LYS A 479 -28.37 -25.98 -15.37
CA LYS A 479 -27.76 -24.78 -15.98
C LYS A 479 -26.39 -24.42 -15.39
N HIS A 480 -26.21 -24.61 -14.08
CA HIS A 480 -24.99 -24.24 -13.36
C HIS A 480 -24.41 -25.44 -12.60
N THR A 481 -24.13 -26.54 -13.32
CA THR A 481 -23.38 -27.67 -12.75
C THR A 481 -21.89 -27.45 -12.96
N GLU A 482 -21.06 -27.96 -12.04
CA GLU A 482 -19.60 -27.88 -12.13
C GLU A 482 -19.07 -28.35 -13.49
N SER A 483 -19.62 -29.45 -14.02
CA SER A 483 -19.25 -30.00 -15.33
C SER A 483 -19.44 -29.03 -16.50
N LYS A 484 -20.40 -28.10 -16.42
CA LYS A 484 -20.65 -27.07 -17.44
C LYS A 484 -19.82 -25.82 -17.23
N LEU A 485 -19.36 -25.58 -16.00
CA LEU A 485 -18.63 -24.38 -15.61
C LEU A 485 -17.13 -24.62 -15.41
N LEU A 486 -16.66 -25.85 -15.54
CA LEU A 486 -15.27 -26.25 -15.24
C LEU A 486 -14.22 -25.41 -16.00
N ASN A 487 -14.55 -24.95 -17.21
CA ASN A 487 -13.67 -24.12 -18.04
C ASN A 487 -14.00 -22.62 -17.96
N SER A 488 -14.98 -22.22 -17.14
CA SER A 488 -15.33 -20.81 -16.95
C SER A 488 -14.33 -20.15 -16.01
N LEU A 489 -13.60 -19.17 -16.55
CA LEU A 489 -12.66 -18.36 -15.80
C LEU A 489 -13.34 -17.59 -14.63
N PRO A 490 -14.51 -16.95 -14.82
CA PRO A 490 -15.28 -16.40 -13.71
C PRO A 490 -15.62 -17.42 -12.62
N TYR A 491 -16.03 -18.63 -13.00
CA TYR A 491 -16.36 -19.69 -12.03
C TYR A 491 -15.14 -20.09 -11.20
N TYR A 492 -13.97 -20.27 -11.84
CA TYR A 492 -12.73 -20.58 -11.15
C TYR A 492 -12.41 -19.53 -10.08
N TYR A 493 -12.42 -18.25 -10.44
CA TYR A 493 -12.08 -17.17 -9.50
C TYR A 493 -13.11 -17.01 -8.39
N LEU A 494 -14.40 -17.07 -8.70
CA LEU A 494 -15.45 -16.96 -7.69
C LEU A 494 -15.45 -18.13 -6.69
N THR A 495 -15.02 -19.32 -7.13
CA THR A 495 -14.85 -20.48 -6.25
C THR A 495 -13.59 -20.34 -5.38
N LYS A 496 -12.48 -19.84 -5.94
CA LYS A 496 -11.27 -19.49 -5.18
C LYS A 496 -11.53 -18.42 -4.12
N ALA A 497 -12.35 -17.43 -4.47
CA ALA A 497 -12.87 -16.40 -3.57
C ALA A 497 -13.91 -16.91 -2.56
N ARG A 498 -14.25 -18.21 -2.57
CA ARG A 498 -15.31 -18.80 -1.75
C ARG A 498 -16.62 -17.99 -1.81
N LEU A 499 -16.93 -17.38 -2.94
CA LEU A 499 -18.21 -16.73 -3.21
C LEU A 499 -19.23 -17.71 -3.80
N LEU A 500 -18.71 -18.75 -4.47
CA LEU A 500 -19.47 -19.88 -4.98
C LEU A 500 -18.99 -21.17 -4.33
N ARG A 501 -19.93 -22.10 -4.15
CA ARG A 501 -19.64 -23.47 -3.73
C ARG A 501 -20.50 -24.45 -4.49
N LYS A 502 -20.08 -25.71 -4.48
CA LYS A 502 -20.90 -26.83 -4.93
C LYS A 502 -21.80 -27.28 -3.79
N ASN A 503 -23.10 -27.27 -4.01
CA ASN A 503 -24.05 -27.83 -3.06
C ASN A 503 -23.90 -29.37 -3.03
N PRO A 504 -23.70 -29.99 -1.85
CA PRO A 504 -23.43 -31.42 -1.76
C PRO A 504 -24.65 -32.29 -2.12
N GLU A 505 -25.87 -31.79 -1.96
CA GLU A 505 -27.11 -32.52 -2.19
C GLU A 505 -27.57 -32.41 -3.64
N THR A 506 -27.51 -31.20 -4.21
CA THR A 506 -28.03 -30.92 -5.56
C THR A 506 -26.95 -30.98 -6.64
N LEU A 507 -25.67 -30.96 -6.24
CA LEU A 507 -24.50 -30.86 -7.11
C LEU A 507 -24.46 -29.58 -7.97
N GLU A 508 -25.37 -28.64 -7.74
CA GLU A 508 -25.40 -27.35 -8.40
C GLU A 508 -24.48 -26.35 -7.72
N ILE A 509 -24.03 -25.36 -8.49
CA ILE A 509 -23.25 -24.25 -7.99
C ILE A 509 -24.18 -23.20 -7.39
N GLU A 510 -23.93 -22.83 -6.14
CA GLU A 510 -24.72 -21.85 -5.40
C GLU A 510 -23.82 -20.80 -4.70
N PRO A 511 -24.36 -19.62 -4.38
CA PRO A 511 -23.67 -18.62 -3.55
C PRO A 511 -23.37 -19.14 -2.13
N THR A 512 -22.19 -18.84 -1.58
CA THR A 512 -21.81 -19.26 -0.22
C THR A 512 -22.55 -18.54 0.89
N MET A 513 -22.99 -17.30 0.67
CA MET A 513 -23.73 -16.45 1.62
C MET A 513 -25.07 -17.06 2.08
N LEU A 514 -25.55 -18.12 1.43
CA LEU A 514 -26.88 -18.69 1.66
C LEU A 514 -27.09 -19.32 3.03
N ASP A 515 -26.06 -19.88 3.67
CA ASP A 515 -26.23 -20.51 4.98
C ASP A 515 -26.62 -19.51 6.06
N GLU A 516 -26.09 -18.29 5.96
CA GLU A 516 -26.37 -17.21 6.89
C GLU A 516 -27.71 -16.52 6.55
N LEU A 517 -28.00 -16.34 5.27
CA LEU A 517 -29.27 -15.73 4.85
C LEU A 517 -30.50 -16.60 5.10
N LYS A 518 -30.37 -17.94 4.98
CA LYS A 518 -31.45 -18.88 5.29
C LYS A 518 -31.93 -18.76 6.73
N LYS A 519 -31.08 -18.28 7.66
CA LYS A 519 -31.44 -18.04 9.07
C LYS A 519 -32.37 -16.83 9.26
N THR A 520 -32.43 -15.92 8.29
CA THR A 520 -33.12 -14.61 8.43
C THR A 520 -34.55 -14.57 7.88
N ASN A 521 -35.08 -15.68 7.34
CA ASN A 521 -36.44 -15.79 6.78
C ASN A 521 -36.85 -14.72 5.72
N ASN A 522 -35.93 -13.89 5.20
CA ASN A 522 -36.26 -12.77 4.32
C ASN A 522 -35.46 -12.74 3.01
N LEU A 523 -35.47 -13.88 2.30
CA LEU A 523 -34.78 -14.06 1.01
C LEU A 523 -35.25 -13.06 -0.08
N SER A 524 -36.48 -12.54 0.02
CA SER A 524 -37.03 -11.56 -0.93
C SER A 524 -36.40 -10.18 -0.81
N ASP A 525 -36.21 -9.68 0.41
CA ASP A 525 -35.60 -8.36 0.63
C ASP A 525 -34.10 -8.37 0.31
N ILE A 526 -33.42 -9.49 0.55
CA ILE A 526 -32.02 -9.67 0.12
C ILE A 526 -31.90 -9.66 -1.41
N TYR A 527 -32.83 -10.34 -2.10
CA TYR A 527 -32.89 -10.30 -3.56
C TYR A 527 -33.15 -8.89 -4.09
N ARG A 528 -34.04 -8.12 -3.44
CA ARG A 528 -34.29 -6.70 -3.77
C ARG A 528 -33.06 -5.83 -3.52
N ALA A 529 -32.39 -5.98 -2.38
CA ALA A 529 -31.16 -5.26 -2.05
C ALA A 529 -30.05 -5.53 -3.08
N PHE A 530 -29.88 -6.79 -3.48
CA PHE A 530 -28.93 -7.17 -4.52
C PHE A 530 -29.31 -6.61 -5.90
N THR A 531 -30.60 -6.64 -6.25
CA THR A 531 -31.08 -6.05 -7.51
C THR A 531 -30.87 -4.53 -7.54
N TYR A 532 -31.15 -3.84 -6.44
CA TYR A 532 -30.94 -2.39 -6.31
C TYR A 532 -29.45 -2.03 -6.38
N TYR A 533 -28.60 -2.73 -5.63
CA TYR A 533 -27.15 -2.62 -5.74
C TYR A 533 -26.70 -2.76 -7.20
N ASN A 534 -27.21 -3.76 -7.92
CA ASN A 534 -26.87 -3.97 -9.33
C ASN A 534 -27.39 -2.86 -10.27
N MET A 535 -28.55 -2.27 -10.00
CA MET A 535 -29.07 -1.14 -10.80
C MET A 535 -28.21 0.12 -10.64
N LEU A 536 -27.76 0.42 -9.41
CA LEU A 536 -26.82 1.51 -9.16
C LEU A 536 -25.47 1.28 -9.88
N HIS A 537 -25.09 0.02 -10.11
CA HIS A 537 -23.80 -0.32 -10.71
C HIS A 537 -23.81 -0.53 -12.23
N ARG A 538 -24.92 -0.99 -12.83
CA ARG A 538 -25.02 -1.16 -14.29
C ARG A 538 -25.04 0.17 -15.06
N ASN A 539 -25.50 1.24 -14.42
CA ASN A 539 -25.72 2.49 -15.12
C ASN A 539 -24.54 3.47 -15.01
N GLY A 540 -23.49 3.22 -14.22
CA GLY A 540 -22.43 4.23 -13.98
C GLY A 540 -22.94 5.58 -13.45
N HIS A 541 -24.23 5.64 -13.12
CA HIS A 541 -25.02 6.81 -12.81
C HIS A 541 -25.68 6.55 -11.46
N SER A 542 -25.73 7.60 -10.64
CA SER A 542 -26.41 7.67 -9.35
C SER A 542 -25.65 7.12 -8.13
N PHE A 543 -24.42 7.56 -7.95
CA PHE A 543 -24.19 8.29 -6.70
C PHE A 543 -24.52 9.75 -7.01
N HIS A 544 -25.74 10.19 -6.69
CA HIS A 544 -25.87 11.56 -6.24
C HIS A 544 -24.94 11.66 -5.03
N TYR A 545 -23.84 12.40 -5.21
CA TYR A 545 -22.73 12.55 -4.27
C TYR A 545 -23.14 13.35 -3.04
#